data_AF-A0A9Q0TJG4-F1
#
_entry.id   AF-A0A9Q0TJG4-F1
#
_cell.length_a   1.000
_cell.length_b   1.000
_cell.length_c   1.000
_cell.angle_alpha   90.00
_cell.angle_beta   90.00
_cell.angle_gamma   90.00
#
_symmetry.space_group_name_H-M   'P 1'
#
loop_
_entity.id
_entity.type
_entity.pdbx_description
1 polymer ?
#
loop_
_entity_poly.entity_id
_entity_poly.type
_entity_poly.pdbx_seq_one_letter_code
_entity_poly.pdbx_strand_id
1 'polypeptide(L)'
;METKHVARRHSIGSLQRRRMCKLKRKNSERKLSRSIEKIRADMVEISEGQKYFLAKRDGGLDKDPKKMKEGLEQDLKNLGKEIAQLSNIVENQENLMDDLLHQLVVHLSLLVRSLYSFP
;
A
#
# COMPACT_ATOMS: atom_id res chain seq x y z
N MET A 1 -77.19 30.09 -33.99
CA MET A 1 -76.05 30.53 -33.16
C MET A 1 -74.79 30.43 -34.00
N GLU A 2 -74.23 31.55 -34.45
CA GLU A 2 -73.01 31.56 -35.28
C GLU A 2 -71.76 31.47 -34.40
N THR A 3 -70.96 30.43 -34.60
CA THR A 3 -69.67 30.25 -33.93
C THR A 3 -68.57 30.97 -34.73
N LYS A 4 -68.11 32.12 -34.23
CA LYS A 4 -66.98 32.86 -34.80
C LYS A 4 -65.68 32.09 -34.52
N HIS A 5 -65.12 31.43 -35.53
CA HIS A 5 -63.76 30.90 -35.48
C HIS A 5 -62.75 32.04 -35.56
N VAL A 6 -62.21 32.43 -34.41
CA VAL A 6 -61.11 33.41 -34.33
C VAL A 6 -59.79 32.69 -34.54
N ALA A 7 -59.23 32.79 -35.74
CA ALA A 7 -57.88 32.32 -36.03
C ALA A 7 -56.85 33.24 -35.35
N ARG A 8 -56.06 32.70 -34.41
CA ARG A 8 -54.93 33.40 -33.79
C ARG A 8 -53.87 33.75 -34.84
N ARG A 9 -53.79 35.03 -35.24
CA ARG A 9 -52.72 35.55 -36.10
C ARG A 9 -51.44 35.69 -35.28
N HIS A 10 -50.47 34.82 -35.52
CA HIS A 10 -49.13 34.94 -34.97
C HIS A 10 -48.25 35.76 -35.93
N SER A 11 -47.56 36.79 -35.42
CA SER A 11 -46.63 37.55 -36.27
C SER A 11 -45.47 36.66 -36.70
N ILE A 12 -44.94 36.90 -37.91
CA ILE A 12 -43.79 36.16 -38.46
C ILE A 12 -42.61 36.17 -37.47
N GLY A 13 -42.37 37.29 -36.80
CA GLY A 13 -41.34 37.40 -35.75
C GLY A 13 -41.55 36.45 -34.56
N SER A 14 -42.79 36.21 -34.15
CA SER A 14 -43.10 35.26 -33.07
C SER A 14 -42.82 33.79 -33.47
N LEU A 15 -43.06 33.45 -34.73
CA LEU A 15 -42.74 32.13 -35.29
C LEU A 15 -41.22 31.93 -35.40
N GLN A 16 -40.49 32.96 -35.85
CA GLN A 16 -39.03 32.91 -35.99
C GLN A 16 -38.34 32.76 -34.63
N ARG A 17 -38.80 33.50 -33.60
CA ARG A 17 -38.33 33.33 -32.21
C ARG A 17 -38.57 31.92 -31.68
N ARG A 18 -39.76 31.34 -31.91
CA ARG A 18 -40.05 29.95 -31.53
C ARG A 18 -39.13 28.94 -32.22
N ARG A 19 -38.85 29.12 -33.52
CA ARG A 19 -37.91 28.27 -34.27
C ARG A 19 -36.50 28.35 -33.68
N MET A 20 -36.02 29.55 -33.38
CA MET A 20 -34.72 29.77 -32.73
C MET A 20 -34.63 29.11 -31.35
N CYS A 21 -35.66 29.24 -30.51
CA CYS A 21 -35.69 28.57 -29.20
C CYS A 21 -35.66 27.03 -29.33
N LYS A 22 -36.38 26.46 -30.30
CA LYS A 22 -36.34 25.02 -30.57
C LYS A 22 -34.95 24.57 -31.03
N LEU A 23 -34.29 25.36 -31.88
CA LEU A 23 -32.95 25.06 -32.37
C LEU A 23 -31.92 25.09 -31.23
N LYS A 24 -31.98 26.12 -30.37
CA LYS A 24 -31.12 26.24 -29.18
C LYS A 24 -31.28 25.05 -28.23
N ARG A 25 -32.52 24.64 -27.95
CA ARG A 25 -32.82 23.44 -27.12
C ARG A 25 -32.22 22.16 -27.71
N LYS A 26 -32.45 21.91 -29.00
CA LYS A 26 -31.86 20.74 -29.69
C LYS A 26 -30.33 20.74 -29.62
N ASN A 27 -29.71 21.92 -29.70
CA ASN A 27 -28.25 22.02 -29.64
C ASN A 27 -27.72 21.74 -28.23
N SER A 28 -28.40 22.22 -27.18
CA SER A 28 -28.03 21.88 -25.79
C SER A 28 -28.24 20.40 -25.49
N GLU A 29 -29.31 19.78 -25.98
CA GLU A 29 -29.55 18.33 -25.82
C GLU A 29 -28.47 17.48 -26.49
N ARG A 30 -28.03 17.88 -27.69
CA ARG A 30 -26.91 17.20 -28.38
C ARG A 30 -25.60 17.32 -27.62
N LYS A 31 -25.29 18.49 -27.05
CA LYS A 31 -24.10 18.67 -26.21
C LYS A 31 -24.16 17.78 -24.97
N LEU A 32 -25.29 17.77 -24.28
CA LEU A 32 -25.51 16.92 -23.12
C LEU A 32 -25.36 15.44 -23.47
N SER A 33 -25.95 15.00 -24.59
CA SER A 33 -25.85 13.61 -25.06
C SER A 33 -24.41 13.18 -25.29
N ARG A 34 -23.60 14.02 -25.94
CA ARG A 34 -22.16 13.77 -26.15
C ARG A 34 -21.38 13.69 -24.84
N SER A 35 -21.69 14.55 -23.87
CA SER A 35 -21.05 14.51 -22.56
C SER A 35 -21.37 13.22 -21.81
N ILE A 36 -22.63 12.76 -21.85
CA ILE A 36 -23.04 11.50 -21.23
C ILE A 36 -22.34 10.30 -21.88
N GLU A 37 -22.17 10.32 -23.20
CA GLU A 37 -21.47 9.26 -23.94
C GLU A 37 -19.99 9.17 -23.55
N LYS A 38 -19.30 10.32 -23.41
CA LYS A 38 -17.93 10.37 -22.89
C LYS A 38 -17.82 9.81 -21.47
N ILE A 39 -18.68 10.25 -20.55
CA ILE A 39 -18.68 9.75 -19.18
C ILE A 39 -18.86 8.22 -19.14
N ARG A 40 -19.73 7.68 -19.99
CA ARG A 40 -19.90 6.22 -20.10
C ARG A 40 -18.62 5.52 -20.57
N ALA A 41 -17.94 6.05 -21.57
CA ALA A 41 -16.66 5.51 -22.03
C ALA A 41 -15.60 5.54 -20.92
N ASP A 42 -15.45 6.69 -20.25
CA ASP A 42 -14.50 6.86 -19.15
C ASP A 42 -14.80 5.88 -17.99
N MET A 43 -16.07 5.66 -17.65
CA MET A 43 -16.46 4.70 -16.62
C MET A 43 -16.07 3.26 -16.97
N VAL A 44 -16.20 2.86 -18.23
CA VAL A 44 -15.80 1.52 -18.70
C VAL A 44 -14.28 1.39 -18.62
N GLU A 45 -13.54 2.38 -19.10
CA GLU A 45 -12.07 2.40 -19.04
C GLU A 45 -11.55 2.32 -17.60
N ILE A 46 -12.17 3.06 -16.67
CA ILE A 46 -11.84 3.00 -15.24
C ILE A 46 -12.13 1.60 -14.69
N SER A 47 -13.27 0.99 -15.02
CA SER A 47 -13.62 -0.35 -14.55
C SER A 47 -12.64 -1.41 -15.05
N GLU A 48 -12.23 -1.34 -16.32
CA GLU A 48 -11.26 -2.27 -16.90
C GLU A 48 -9.85 -2.04 -16.35
N GLY A 49 -9.42 -0.78 -16.19
CA GLY A 49 -8.17 -0.43 -15.54
C GLY A 49 -8.11 -0.93 -14.09
N GLN A 50 -9.21 -0.83 -13.35
CA GLN A 50 -9.33 -1.38 -11.99
C GLN A 50 -9.23 -2.91 -11.98
N LYS A 51 -9.88 -3.61 -12.92
CA LYS A 51 -9.75 -5.07 -13.05
C LYS A 51 -8.31 -5.50 -13.32
N TYR A 52 -7.60 -4.77 -14.18
CA TYR A 52 -6.18 -5.03 -14.45
C TYR A 52 -5.29 -4.79 -13.22
N PHE A 53 -5.55 -3.71 -12.48
CA PHE A 53 -4.84 -3.41 -11.22
C PHE A 53 -5.10 -4.47 -10.14
N LEU A 54 -6.35 -4.91 -10.01
CA LEU A 54 -6.72 -5.98 -9.08
C LEU A 54 -6.09 -7.32 -9.50
N ALA A 55 -6.14 -7.69 -10.78
CA ALA A 55 -5.50 -8.90 -11.28
C ALA A 55 -3.97 -8.93 -11.06
N LYS A 56 -3.29 -7.77 -11.19
CA LYS A 56 -1.86 -7.67 -10.83
C LYS A 56 -1.60 -7.76 -9.33
N ARG A 57 -2.52 -7.27 -8.52
CA ARG A 57 -2.41 -7.34 -7.05
C ARG A 57 -2.63 -8.77 -6.57
N ASP A 58 -3.61 -9.47 -7.13
CA ASP A 58 -3.92 -10.86 -6.81
C ASP A 58 -2.82 -11.81 -7.30
N GLY A 59 -2.20 -11.55 -8.46
CA GLY A 59 -1.07 -12.34 -8.96
C GLY A 59 0.26 -12.17 -8.20
N GLY A 60 0.35 -11.21 -7.28
CA GLY A 60 1.56 -10.95 -6.47
C GLY A 60 1.40 -11.20 -4.97
N LEU A 61 0.17 -11.39 -4.49
CA LEU A 61 -0.17 -11.60 -3.08
C LEU A 61 -0.78 -12.97 -2.80
N ASP A 62 -0.62 -13.93 -3.72
CA ASP A 62 -1.12 -15.30 -3.59
C ASP A 62 -0.26 -16.18 -2.65
N LYS A 63 0.41 -15.57 -1.69
CA LYS A 63 0.88 -16.30 -0.51
C LYS A 63 -0.21 -16.18 0.54
N ASP A 64 -1.09 -17.18 0.54
CA ASP A 64 -2.10 -17.44 1.57
C ASP A 64 -1.63 -16.89 2.93
N PRO A 65 -2.27 -15.85 3.49
CA PRO A 65 -1.76 -15.12 4.65
C PRO A 65 -1.50 -16.04 5.85
N LYS A 66 -2.21 -17.18 5.89
CA LYS A 66 -1.98 -18.25 6.85
C LYS A 66 -0.60 -18.91 6.69
N LYS A 67 -0.20 -19.27 5.46
CA LYS A 67 1.12 -19.84 5.18
C LYS A 67 2.26 -18.86 5.45
N MET A 68 2.04 -17.57 5.18
CA MET A 68 3.02 -16.53 5.52
C MET A 68 3.19 -16.42 7.03
N LYS A 69 2.08 -16.42 7.78
CA LYS A 69 2.11 -16.41 9.25
C LYS A 69 2.83 -17.64 9.82
N GLU A 70 2.51 -18.83 9.31
CA GLU A 70 3.15 -20.09 9.74
C GLU A 70 4.65 -20.09 9.46
N GLY A 71 5.09 -19.60 8.28
CA GLY A 71 6.51 -19.44 7.95
C GLY A 71 7.22 -18.47 8.91
N LEU A 72 6.61 -17.32 9.18
CA LEU A 72 7.17 -16.33 10.13
C LEU A 72 7.27 -16.88 11.56
N GLU A 73 6.28 -17.65 12.02
CA GLU A 73 6.34 -18.30 13.33
C GLU A 73 7.46 -19.35 13.42
N GLN A 74 7.72 -20.09 12.33
CA GLN A 74 8.81 -21.05 12.28
C GLN A 74 10.18 -20.35 12.27
N ASP A 75 10.33 -19.29 11.49
CA ASP A 75 11.56 -18.50 11.43
C ASP A 75 11.87 -17.87 12.80
N LEU A 76 10.86 -17.33 13.49
CA LEU A 76 11.01 -16.80 14.85
C LEU A 76 11.47 -17.88 15.85
N LYS A 77 10.94 -19.10 15.75
CA LYS A 77 11.38 -20.22 16.60
C LYS A 77 12.83 -20.62 16.32
N ASN A 78 13.24 -20.61 15.06
CA ASN A 78 14.61 -20.93 14.68
C ASN A 78 15.59 -19.85 15.20
N LEU A 79 15.26 -18.58 14.99
CA LEU A 79 16.03 -17.46 15.54
C LEU A 79 16.14 -17.52 17.06
N GLY A 80 15.06 -17.86 17.77
CA GLY A 80 15.10 -18.05 19.22
C GLY A 80 16.10 -19.12 19.67
N LYS A 81 16.23 -20.22 18.91
CA LYS A 81 17.22 -21.28 19.19
C LYS A 81 18.65 -20.81 18.91
N GLU A 82 18.88 -20.12 17.80
CA GLU A 82 20.19 -19.57 17.44
C GLU A 82 20.66 -18.56 18.48
N ILE A 83 19.78 -17.66 18.94
CA ILE A 83 20.07 -16.71 20.01
C ILE A 83 20.46 -17.44 21.30
N ALA A 84 19.72 -18.46 21.71
CA ALA A 84 20.04 -19.22 22.91
C ALA A 84 21.41 -19.93 22.82
N GLN A 85 21.74 -20.48 21.65
CA GLN A 85 23.05 -21.08 21.41
C GLN A 85 24.17 -20.04 21.49
N LEU A 86 23.98 -18.88 20.85
CA LEU A 86 24.96 -17.80 20.89
C LEU A 86 25.15 -17.26 22.31
N SER A 87 24.08 -17.09 23.10
CA SER A 87 24.17 -16.68 24.50
C SER A 87 25.03 -17.64 25.31
N ASN A 88 24.84 -18.95 25.15
CA ASN A 88 25.66 -19.96 25.86
C ASN A 88 27.13 -19.91 25.41
N ILE A 89 27.40 -19.70 24.11
CA ILE A 89 28.78 -19.54 23.62
C ILE A 89 29.45 -18.32 24.25
N VAL A 90 28.75 -17.18 24.30
CA VAL A 90 29.27 -15.94 24.89
C VAL A 90 29.56 -16.14 26.38
N GLU A 91 28.63 -16.70 27.14
CA GLU A 91 28.81 -16.98 28.57
C GLU A 91 30.03 -17.88 28.83
N ASN A 92 30.22 -18.93 28.03
CA ASN A 92 31.39 -19.79 28.15
C ASN A 92 32.70 -19.07 27.81
N GLN A 93 32.69 -18.16 26.83
CA GLN A 93 33.86 -17.35 26.48
C GLN A 93 34.21 -16.35 27.59
N GLU A 94 33.21 -15.72 28.21
CA GLU A 94 33.39 -14.83 29.35
C GLU A 94 34.03 -15.57 30.53
N ASN A 95 33.49 -16.74 30.88
CA ASN A 95 34.05 -17.58 31.96
C ASN A 95 35.50 -17.98 31.69
N LEU A 96 35.81 -18.40 30.45
CA LEU A 96 37.19 -18.77 30.07
C LEU A 96 38.14 -17.58 30.15
N MET A 97 37.69 -16.39 29.74
CA MET A 97 38.48 -15.17 29.83
C MET A 97 38.76 -14.81 31.29
N ASP A 98 37.76 -14.91 32.16
CA ASP A 98 37.92 -14.65 33.60
C ASP A 98 38.93 -15.62 34.25
N ASP A 99 38.86 -16.91 33.92
CA ASP A 99 39.82 -17.91 34.38
C ASP A 99 41.26 -17.59 33.94
N LEU A 100 41.44 -17.22 32.66
CA LEU A 100 42.74 -16.84 32.12
C LEU A 100 43.30 -15.57 32.77
N LEU A 101 42.46 -14.56 32.98
CA LEU A 101 42.84 -13.33 33.67
C LEU A 101 43.23 -13.62 35.11
N HIS A 102 42.48 -14.47 35.81
CA HIS A 102 42.81 -14.88 37.17
C HIS A 102 44.18 -15.58 37.24
N GLN A 103 44.43 -16.54 36.34
CA GLN A 103 45.73 -17.23 36.27
C GLN A 103 46.89 -16.26 36.00
N LEU A 104 46.72 -15.34 35.03
CA LEU A 104 47.73 -14.32 34.73
C LEU A 104 48.04 -13.44 35.95
N VAL A 105 47.01 -12.97 36.66
CA VAL A 105 47.17 -12.14 37.85
C VAL A 105 47.92 -12.90 38.96
N VAL A 106 47.58 -14.17 39.19
CA VAL A 106 48.27 -15.02 40.16
C VAL A 106 49.74 -15.22 39.78
N HIS A 107 50.03 -15.56 38.53
CA HIS A 107 51.40 -15.75 38.05
C HIS A 107 52.24 -14.48 38.16
N LEU A 108 51.70 -13.33 37.75
CA LEU A 108 52.37 -12.03 37.90
C LEU A 108 52.63 -11.70 39.37
N SER A 109 51.67 -11.96 40.25
CA SER A 109 51.82 -11.73 41.69
C SER A 109 52.94 -12.58 42.30
N LEU A 110 53.05 -13.84 41.88
CA LEU A 110 54.12 -14.74 42.31
C LEU A 110 55.49 -14.32 41.76
N LEU A 111 55.56 -13.90 40.50
CA LEU A 111 56.79 -13.37 39.88
C LEU A 111 57.27 -12.12 40.61
N VAL A 112 56.40 -11.14 40.83
CA VAL A 112 56.72 -9.94 41.61
C VAL A 112 57.23 -10.32 42.99
N ARG A 113 56.52 -11.20 43.72
CA ARG A 113 57.01 -11.68 45.03
C ARG A 113 58.40 -12.30 44.94
N SER A 114 58.69 -13.14 43.95
CA SER A 114 60.02 -13.77 43.81
C SER A 114 61.12 -12.75 43.51
N LEU A 115 60.84 -11.69 42.73
CA LEU A 115 61.80 -10.64 42.38
C LEU A 115 62.11 -9.70 43.54
N TYR A 116 61.15 -9.45 44.43
CA TYR A 116 61.30 -8.56 45.59
C TYR A 116 61.59 -9.31 46.91
N SER A 117 61.75 -10.64 46.89
CA SER A 117 62.07 -11.45 48.09
C SER A 117 63.55 -11.88 48.17
N PHE A 118 64.42 -11.37 47.28
CA PHE A 118 65.87 -11.56 47.43
C PHE A 118 66.48 -10.42 48.28
N PRO A 119 67.18 -10.73 49.39
CA PRO A 119 67.92 -9.74 50.18
C PRO A 119 69.19 -9.24 49.47
#